data_AF-A0A0P7E0Z0-F1
#
_entry.id   AF-A0A0P7E0Z0-F1
#
_cell.length_a   1.000
_cell.length_b   1.000
_cell.length_c   1.000
_cell.angle_alpha   90.00
_cell.angle_beta   90.00
_cell.angle_gamma   90.00
#
_symmetry.space_group_name_H-M   'P 1'
#
loop_
_entity.id
_entity.type
_entity.pdbx_description
1 polymer ?
#
loop_
_entity_poly.entity_id
_entity_poly.type
_entity_poly.pdbx_seq_one_letter_code
_entity_poly.pdbx_strand_id
1 'polypeptide(L)'
;MKPLASIFVILLLCSACSSHSLINQEMQTKLQGSWQSTNSPVCEANFHTVAFKNNTLEISYDEQGYISESEARKTFVYNILSAEKNLVRVQLENETRLDNKGKPVVWHLKPLRNDKYCWGRDDWADLACTASRYKCTVSN
;
A
#
# COMPACT_ATOMS: atom_id res chain seq x y z
N MET A 1 19.41 -52.43 -41.53
CA MET A 1 19.51 -51.79 -40.20
C MET A 1 19.63 -50.30 -40.43
N LYS A 2 18.66 -49.49 -39.97
CA LYS A 2 18.63 -48.01 -40.13
C LYS A 2 18.84 -47.37 -38.75
N PRO A 3 19.73 -46.39 -38.58
CA PRO A 3 19.86 -45.70 -37.30
C PRO A 3 18.72 -44.68 -37.15
N LEU A 4 17.96 -44.79 -36.06
CA LEU A 4 17.06 -43.73 -35.61
C LEU A 4 17.92 -42.59 -35.05
N ALA A 5 17.90 -41.45 -35.71
CA ALA A 5 18.44 -40.21 -35.17
C ALA A 5 17.49 -39.70 -34.07
N SER A 6 17.94 -39.75 -32.81
CA SER A 6 17.24 -39.17 -31.67
C SER A 6 17.29 -37.65 -31.77
N ILE A 7 16.13 -37.03 -32.00
CA ILE A 7 15.95 -35.58 -31.94
C ILE A 7 15.86 -35.19 -30.46
N PHE A 8 16.92 -34.58 -29.94
CA PHE A 8 16.98 -34.00 -28.60
C PHE A 8 16.20 -32.68 -28.61
N VAL A 9 14.95 -32.71 -28.17
CA VAL A 9 14.12 -31.50 -28.00
C VAL A 9 14.59 -30.78 -26.74
N ILE A 10 15.36 -29.70 -26.92
CA ILE A 10 15.73 -28.79 -25.84
C ILE A 10 14.48 -27.97 -25.48
N LEU A 11 13.78 -28.38 -24.42
CA LEU A 11 12.72 -27.60 -23.79
C LEU A 11 13.33 -26.35 -23.14
N LEU A 12 13.18 -25.21 -23.81
CA LEU A 12 13.41 -23.89 -23.21
C LEU A 12 12.44 -23.71 -22.03
N LEU A 13 12.97 -23.81 -20.82
CA LEU A 13 12.30 -23.38 -19.59
C LEU A 13 12.19 -21.85 -19.63
N CYS A 14 11.11 -21.35 -20.22
CA CYS A 14 10.69 -19.97 -20.03
C CYS A 14 10.32 -19.79 -18.55
N SER A 15 11.28 -19.34 -17.75
CA SER A 15 11.04 -18.78 -16.43
C SER A 15 10.21 -17.50 -16.60
N ALA A 16 8.90 -17.65 -16.71
CA ALA A 16 7.98 -16.55 -16.56
C ALA A 16 8.11 -16.07 -15.10
N CYS A 17 8.88 -15.01 -14.89
CA CYS A 17 8.80 -14.21 -13.67
C CYS A 17 7.38 -13.62 -13.63
N SER A 18 6.43 -14.40 -13.13
CA SER A 18 5.11 -13.89 -12.77
C SER A 18 5.33 -12.91 -11.63
N SER A 19 5.24 -11.62 -11.93
CA SER A 19 5.25 -10.54 -10.95
C SER A 19 4.05 -10.72 -10.01
N HIS A 20 4.25 -11.51 -8.95
CA HIS A 20 3.24 -11.67 -7.91
C HIS A 20 3.07 -10.34 -7.18
N SER A 21 1.81 -9.90 -7.07
CA SER A 21 1.48 -8.76 -6.22
C SER A 21 1.79 -9.11 -4.77
N LEU A 22 2.50 -8.23 -4.07
CA LEU A 22 2.83 -8.39 -2.66
C LEU A 22 1.61 -8.22 -1.74
N ILE A 23 0.48 -7.74 -2.27
CA ILE A 23 -0.75 -7.55 -1.51
C ILE A 23 -1.87 -8.49 -1.97
N ASN A 24 -2.43 -9.24 -1.02
CA ASN A 24 -3.53 -10.15 -1.29
C ASN A 24 -4.87 -9.41 -1.49
N GLN A 25 -5.82 -10.08 -2.15
CA GLN A 25 -7.13 -9.53 -2.47
C GLN A 25 -7.93 -9.09 -1.23
N GLU A 26 -7.84 -9.83 -0.12
CA GLU A 26 -8.55 -9.50 1.13
C GLU A 26 -8.12 -8.12 1.66
N MET A 27 -6.81 -7.86 1.69
CA MET A 27 -6.25 -6.58 2.15
C MET A 27 -6.58 -5.44 1.20
N GLN A 28 -6.55 -5.68 -0.11
CA GLN A 28 -7.01 -4.70 -1.10
C GLN A 28 -8.48 -4.33 -0.86
N THR A 29 -9.37 -5.32 -0.70
CA THR A 29 -10.80 -5.08 -0.45
C THR A 29 -11.05 -4.28 0.84
N LYS A 30 -10.29 -4.55 1.90
CA LYS A 30 -10.40 -3.79 3.16
C LYS A 30 -10.00 -2.33 2.98
N LEU A 31 -8.83 -2.09 2.41
CA LEU A 31 -8.16 -0.79 2.42
C LEU A 31 -8.50 0.11 1.22
N GLN A 32 -8.88 -0.45 0.08
CA GLN A 32 -9.23 0.33 -1.10
C GLN A 32 -10.53 1.11 -0.88
N GLY A 33 -10.56 2.34 -1.40
CA GLY A 33 -11.72 3.24 -1.34
C GLY A 33 -11.37 4.60 -0.74
N SER A 34 -12.41 5.38 -0.41
CA SER A 34 -12.29 6.73 0.13
C SER A 34 -12.38 6.76 1.65
N TRP A 35 -11.61 7.66 2.26
CA TRP A 35 -11.36 7.70 3.68
C TRP A 35 -11.21 9.14 4.17
N GLN A 36 -11.64 9.42 5.40
CA GLN A 36 -11.54 10.75 6.00
C GLN A 36 -11.18 10.69 7.50
N SER A 37 -10.92 11.84 8.12
CA SER A 37 -10.61 11.93 9.56
C SER A 37 -11.86 11.83 10.46
N THR A 38 -13.02 12.21 9.96
CA THR A 38 -14.29 12.22 10.69
C THR A 38 -15.03 10.89 10.52
N ASN A 39 -15.78 10.47 11.55
CA ASN A 39 -16.60 9.27 11.46
C ASN A 39 -17.97 9.61 10.85
N SER A 40 -18.00 9.78 9.54
CA SER A 40 -19.21 10.04 8.75
C SER A 40 -19.25 9.09 7.54
N PRO A 41 -20.42 8.55 7.17
CA PRO A 41 -20.56 7.62 6.04
C PRO A 41 -20.35 8.31 4.68
N VAL A 42 -20.53 9.63 4.62
CA VAL A 42 -20.33 10.45 3.41
C VAL A 42 -19.04 11.23 3.56
N CYS A 43 -18.25 11.29 2.48
CA CYS A 43 -17.02 12.07 2.49
C CYS A 43 -17.34 13.57 2.51
N GLU A 44 -16.74 14.29 3.46
CA GLU A 44 -16.85 15.73 3.61
C GLU A 44 -15.64 16.42 2.95
N ALA A 45 -14.93 17.28 3.67
CA ALA A 45 -13.76 18.00 3.15
C ALA A 45 -12.45 17.18 3.28
N ASN A 46 -11.59 17.32 2.27
CA ASN A 46 -10.24 16.76 2.20
C ASN A 46 -10.12 15.27 2.58
N PHE A 47 -11.09 14.46 2.13
CA PHE A 47 -10.95 13.01 2.14
C PHE A 47 -9.82 12.57 1.19
N HIS A 48 -9.39 11.33 1.32
CA HIS A 48 -8.42 10.73 0.42
C HIS A 48 -8.86 9.35 -0.05
N THR A 49 -8.38 8.97 -1.22
CA THR A 49 -8.63 7.66 -1.83
C THR A 49 -7.38 6.81 -1.78
N VAL A 50 -7.52 5.57 -1.31
CA VAL A 50 -6.46 4.55 -1.32
C VAL A 50 -6.71 3.61 -2.52
N ALA A 51 -5.70 3.46 -3.36
CA ALA A 51 -5.70 2.55 -4.51
C ALA A 51 -4.45 1.67 -4.53
N PHE A 52 -4.57 0.47 -5.10
CA PHE A 52 -3.47 -0.47 -5.26
C PHE A 52 -3.21 -0.71 -6.75
N LYS A 53 -1.94 -0.64 -7.16
CA LYS A 53 -1.52 -0.90 -8.54
C LYS A 53 -0.25 -1.73 -8.53
N ASN A 54 -0.35 -3.01 -8.88
CA ASN A 54 0.76 -3.97 -8.81
C ASN A 54 1.36 -4.07 -7.39
N ASN A 55 2.55 -3.48 -7.18
CA ASN A 55 3.27 -3.44 -5.91
C ASN A 55 3.35 -2.01 -5.34
N THR A 56 2.48 -1.10 -5.80
CA THR A 56 2.36 0.24 -5.24
C THR A 56 1.01 0.45 -4.58
N LEU A 57 1.04 1.27 -3.53
CA LEU A 57 -0.11 1.87 -2.88
C LEU A 57 -0.12 3.35 -3.22
N GLU A 58 -1.21 3.85 -3.76
CA GLU A 58 -1.40 5.27 -4.08
C GLU A 58 -2.45 5.87 -3.14
N ILE A 59 -2.14 7.05 -2.60
CA ILE A 59 -3.06 7.86 -1.82
C ILE A 59 -3.24 9.20 -2.49
N SER A 60 -4.46 9.49 -2.91
CA SER A 60 -4.83 10.73 -3.58
C SER A 60 -5.86 11.50 -2.75
N TYR A 61 -5.47 12.68 -2.28
CA TYR A 61 -6.31 13.61 -1.52
C TYR A 61 -7.14 14.47 -2.46
N ASP A 62 -8.37 14.75 -2.06
CA ASP A 62 -9.28 15.67 -2.78
C ASP A 62 -8.68 17.08 -2.84
N GLU A 63 -8.23 17.60 -1.69
CA GLU A 63 -7.60 18.91 -1.57
C GLU A 63 -6.08 18.80 -1.47
N GLN A 64 -5.57 18.28 -0.34
CA GLN A 64 -4.14 18.30 -0.02
C GLN A 64 -3.79 17.34 1.13
N GLY A 65 -2.74 16.54 0.96
CA GLY A 65 -2.09 15.83 2.06
C GLY A 65 -0.73 16.42 2.40
N TYR A 66 -0.20 16.06 3.57
CA TYR A 66 1.06 16.61 4.11
C TYR A 66 1.99 15.50 4.60
N ILE A 67 3.27 15.61 4.22
CA ILE A 67 4.36 14.74 4.73
C ILE A 67 5.06 15.40 5.91
N SER A 68 5.15 16.73 5.83
CA SER A 68 5.68 17.67 6.81
C SER A 68 4.94 19.00 6.66
N GLU A 69 5.22 19.96 7.54
CA GLU A 69 4.64 21.31 7.46
C GLU A 69 4.96 22.04 6.15
N SER A 70 6.09 21.71 5.51
CA SER A 70 6.57 22.36 4.29
C SER A 70 6.35 21.54 3.02
N GLU A 71 5.93 20.27 3.13
CA GLU A 71 5.74 19.40 1.98
C GLU A 71 4.28 18.93 1.89
N ALA A 72 3.54 19.64 1.05
CA ALA A 72 2.15 19.36 0.73
C ALA A 72 2.04 18.86 -0.72
N ARG A 73 1.32 17.76 -0.94
CA ARG A 73 0.96 17.30 -2.29
C ARG A 73 -0.38 16.55 -2.31
N LYS A 74 -0.99 16.44 -3.49
CA LYS A 74 -2.26 15.71 -3.64
C LYS A 74 -2.07 14.20 -3.63
N THR A 75 -0.99 13.71 -4.20
CA THR A 75 -0.77 12.28 -4.39
C THR A 75 0.50 11.79 -3.70
N PHE A 76 0.40 10.63 -3.06
CA PHE A 76 1.50 9.92 -2.44
C PHE A 76 1.55 8.51 -3.00
N VAL A 77 2.69 8.15 -3.59
CA VAL A 77 2.96 6.80 -4.05
C VAL A 77 3.87 6.11 -3.06
N TYR A 78 3.50 4.91 -2.65
CA TYR A 78 4.27 4.07 -1.75
C TYR A 78 4.59 2.74 -2.43
N ASN A 79 5.81 2.26 -2.25
CA ASN A 79 6.19 0.90 -2.58
C ASN A 79 5.73 -0.04 -1.47
N ILE A 80 5.04 -1.12 -1.83
CA ILE A 80 4.63 -2.17 -0.90
C ILE A 80 5.84 -3.06 -0.64
N LEU A 81 6.20 -3.22 0.64
CA LEU A 81 7.31 -4.06 1.07
C LEU A 81 6.83 -5.45 1.50
N SER A 82 5.71 -5.49 2.22
CA SER A 82 5.04 -6.73 2.61
C SER A 82 3.58 -6.46 2.94
N ALA A 83 2.73 -7.49 2.83
CA ALA A 83 1.35 -7.44 3.31
C ALA A 83 1.06 -8.67 4.18
N GLU A 84 0.51 -8.39 5.35
CA GLU A 84 0.08 -9.38 6.33
C GLU A 84 -1.41 -9.18 6.61
N LYS A 85 -2.01 -10.05 7.43
CA LYS A 85 -3.47 -10.02 7.69
C LYS A 85 -3.95 -8.73 8.37
N ASN A 86 -3.07 -8.06 9.12
CA ASN A 86 -3.38 -6.93 9.99
C ASN A 86 -2.60 -5.65 9.66
N LEU A 87 -1.69 -5.69 8.69
CA LEU A 87 -0.93 -4.51 8.25
C LEU A 87 -0.38 -4.68 6.84
N VAL A 88 -0.18 -3.56 6.15
CA VAL A 88 0.65 -3.47 4.94
C VAL A 88 1.86 -2.60 5.26
N ARG A 89 3.08 -3.13 5.09
CA ARG A 89 4.32 -2.36 5.23
C ARG A 89 4.61 -1.68 3.91
N VAL A 90 4.75 -0.36 3.95
CA VAL A 90 4.97 0.46 2.77
C VAL A 90 6.06 1.50 3.02
N GLN A 91 6.77 1.88 1.96
CA GLN A 91 7.73 2.98 2.01
C GLN A 91 7.35 4.01 0.96
N LEU A 92 7.34 5.29 1.36
CA LEU A 92 7.03 6.39 0.45
C LEU A 92 8.10 6.47 -0.65
N GLU A 93 7.68 6.71 -1.88
CA GLU A 93 8.62 7.01 -2.96
C GLU A 93 9.42 8.28 -2.64
N ASN A 94 10.75 8.18 -2.76
CA ASN A 94 11.71 9.22 -2.38
C ASN A 94 11.61 9.62 -0.89
N GLU A 95 11.30 8.69 0.02
CA GLU A 95 11.27 8.94 1.46
C GLU A 95 12.62 9.49 1.96
N THR A 96 12.59 10.71 2.48
CA THR A 96 13.77 11.41 3.01
C THR A 96 13.82 11.38 4.53
N ARG A 97 12.71 11.08 5.21
CA ARG A 97 12.66 11.03 6.67
C ARG A 97 13.35 9.76 7.15
N LEU A 98 14.06 9.87 8.27
CA LEU A 98 14.76 8.76 8.88
C LEU A 98 14.07 8.31 10.18
N ASP A 99 14.15 7.01 10.45
CA ASP A 99 13.79 6.40 11.72
C ASP A 99 14.84 6.69 12.79
N ASN A 100 14.59 6.25 14.03
CA ASN A 100 15.53 6.40 15.15
C ASN A 100 16.87 5.64 14.98
N LYS A 101 17.02 4.84 13.92
CA LYS A 101 18.25 4.11 13.55
C LYS A 101 18.93 4.73 12.33
N GLY A 102 18.44 5.86 11.82
CA GLY A 102 19.00 6.54 10.65
C GLY A 102 18.65 5.87 9.31
N LYS A 103 17.63 5.01 9.25
CA LYS A 103 17.15 4.37 8.01
C LYS A 103 15.90 5.06 7.49
N PRO A 104 15.61 5.02 6.17
CA PRO A 104 14.36 5.59 5.65
C PRO A 104 13.13 5.01 6.34
N VAL A 105 12.16 5.86 6.68
CA VAL A 105 10.95 5.44 7.40
C VAL A 105 10.16 4.39 6.61
N VAL A 106 9.69 3.36 7.32
CA VAL A 106 8.73 2.38 6.84
C VAL A 106 7.42 2.57 7.60
N TRP A 107 6.35 2.76 6.84
CA TRP A 107 5.00 2.98 7.35
C TRP A 107 4.20 1.68 7.38
N HIS A 108 3.28 1.57 8.32
CA HIS A 108 2.30 0.50 8.39
C HIS A 108 0.92 1.06 8.12
N LEU A 109 0.23 0.52 7.12
CA LEU A 109 -1.18 0.76 6.94
C LEU A 109 -1.95 -0.35 7.68
N LYS A 110 -2.47 -0.04 8.88
CA LYS A 110 -3.07 -1.01 9.81
C LYS A 110 -4.61 -0.95 9.73
N PRO A 111 -5.29 -1.87 9.03
CA PRO A 111 -6.74 -1.97 9.13
C PRO A 111 -7.15 -2.39 10.55
N LEU A 112 -7.90 -1.53 11.24
CA LEU A 112 -8.44 -1.81 12.58
C LEU A 112 -9.80 -2.51 12.49
N ARG A 113 -10.60 -2.12 11.49
CA ARG A 113 -11.89 -2.73 11.09
C ARG A 113 -12.06 -2.55 9.57
N ASN A 114 -13.15 -3.08 9.01
CA ASN A 114 -13.45 -2.92 7.57
C ASN A 114 -13.67 -1.46 7.15
N ASP A 115 -14.00 -0.58 8.11
CA ASP A 115 -14.33 0.82 7.90
C ASP A 115 -13.37 1.77 8.64
N LYS A 116 -12.27 1.25 9.20
CA LYS A 116 -11.36 2.03 10.03
C LYS A 116 -9.92 1.54 9.90
N TYR A 117 -8.99 2.44 9.66
CA TYR A 117 -7.56 2.12 9.69
C TYR A 117 -6.75 3.21 10.42
N CYS A 118 -5.49 2.92 10.73
CA CYS A 118 -4.53 3.94 11.17
C CYS A 118 -3.14 3.71 10.54
N TRP A 119 -2.29 4.75 10.61
CA TRP A 119 -0.89 4.64 10.26
C TRP A 119 -0.04 4.28 11.47
N GLY A 120 0.89 3.36 11.31
CA GLY A 120 1.99 3.11 12.23
C GLY A 120 3.35 3.23 11.54
N ARG A 121 4.43 2.92 12.27
CA ARG A 121 5.79 2.87 11.74
C ARG A 121 6.57 1.71 12.36
N ASP A 122 7.58 1.21 11.63
CA ASP A 122 8.50 0.17 12.10
C ASP A 122 9.24 0.55 13.41
N ASP A 123 9.48 1.85 13.64
CA ASP A 123 10.20 2.36 14.81
C ASP A 123 9.29 2.86 15.95
N TRP A 124 7.98 2.65 15.81
CA TRP A 124 7.01 2.88 16.89
C TRP A 124 6.71 1.56 17.63
N ALA A 125 6.11 1.67 18.82
CA ALA A 125 5.57 0.48 19.49
C ALA A 125 4.48 -0.19 18.63
N ASP A 126 4.35 -1.51 18.69
CA ASP A 126 3.48 -2.29 17.78
C ASP A 126 2.02 -1.81 17.75
N LEU A 127 1.49 -1.38 18.89
CA LEU A 127 0.11 -0.87 19.01
C LEU A 127 -0.01 0.64 18.78
N ALA A 128 1.10 1.35 18.62
CA ALA A 128 1.08 2.79 18.36
C ALA A 128 0.56 3.07 16.94
N CYS A 129 -0.23 4.13 16.85
CA CYS A 129 -0.88 4.57 15.63
C CYS A 129 -1.15 6.08 15.64
N THR A 130 -1.27 6.66 14.44
CA THR A 130 -1.86 7.98 14.25
C THR A 130 -3.35 7.96 14.58
N ALA A 131 -3.98 9.14 14.59
CA ALA A 131 -5.43 9.25 14.51
C ALA A 131 -5.99 8.40 13.36
N SER A 132 -7.13 7.78 13.61
CA SER A 132 -7.75 6.85 12.66
C SER A 132 -8.35 7.57 11.46
N ARG A 133 -8.48 6.82 10.37
CA ARG A 133 -9.22 7.20 9.18
C ARG A 133 -10.43 6.30 9.03
N TYR A 134 -11.56 6.88 8.67
CA TYR A 134 -12.85 6.23 8.57
C TYR A 134 -13.27 6.15 7.10
N LYS A 135 -13.80 5.00 6.70
CA LYS A 135 -14.23 4.78 5.32
C LYS A 135 -15.48 5.61 5.05
N CYS A 136 -15.54 6.26 3.90
CA CYS A 136 -16.67 7.07 3.48
C CYS A 136 -16.97 6.84 2.00
N THR A 137 -18.18 7.24 1.58
CA THR A 137 -18.60 7.24 0.17
C THR A 137 -18.63 8.66 -0.34
N VAL A 138 -18.08 8.88 -1.53
CA VAL A 138 -18.15 10.16 -2.23
C VAL A 138 -19.57 10.31 -2.78
N SER A 139 -20.28 11.35 -2.37
CA SER A 139 -21.57 11.71 -2.99
C SER A 139 -21.30 12.31 -4.36
N ASN A 140 -21.88 11.71 -5.40
CA ASN A 140 -21.92 12.29 -6.75
C ASN A 140 -22.84 13.50 -6.81
#